data_AF-A0A259M950-F1
#
_entry.id   AF-A0A259M950-F1
#
_cell.length_a   1.000
_cell.length_b   1.000
_cell.length_c   1.000
_cell.angle_alpha   90.00
_cell.angle_beta   90.00
_cell.angle_gamma   90.00
#
_symmetry.space_group_name_H-M   'P 1'
#
loop_
_entity.id
_entity.type
_entity.pdbx_description
1 polymer ?
#
loop_
_entity_poly.entity_id
_entity_poly.type
_entity_poly.pdbx_seq_one_letter_code
_entity_poly.pdbx_strand_id
1 'polypeptide(L)'
;MMTPHSRLLTATAVCAMGLASVTQAETFRWASTTDPQTMDPHAANVAPVTSFLNNVYEGLVRRDKDMSIEPSLATAWTPLDGPEAGWRFTLRQGVTLTRAR
;
A
#
# COMPACT_ATOMS: atom_id res chain seq x y z
N MET A 1 -47.11 -0.23 -27.51
CA MET A 1 -46.28 -1.13 -28.35
C MET A 1 -44.85 -0.63 -28.27
N MET A 2 -44.01 -1.24 -27.42
CA MET A 2 -42.66 -0.74 -27.11
C MET A 2 -41.68 -1.25 -28.18
N THR A 3 -40.94 -0.34 -28.81
CA THR A 3 -40.06 -0.64 -29.95
C THR A 3 -38.88 -1.55 -29.52
N PRO A 4 -38.38 -2.44 -30.40
CA PRO A 4 -37.39 -3.47 -30.05
C PRO A 4 -36.06 -2.91 -29.52
N HIS A 5 -35.69 -1.69 -29.92
CA HIS A 5 -34.48 -0.99 -29.47
C HIS A 5 -34.54 -0.60 -27.98
N SER A 6 -35.73 -0.30 -27.46
CA SER A 6 -35.94 0.04 -26.06
C SER A 6 -35.70 -1.18 -25.15
N ARG A 7 -36.03 -2.39 -25.61
CA ARG A 7 -35.82 -3.65 -24.87
C ARG A 7 -34.36 -4.10 -24.82
N LEU A 8 -33.59 -3.84 -25.89
CA LEU A 8 -32.15 -4.14 -25.97
C LEU A 8 -31.32 -3.24 -25.05
N LEU A 9 -31.69 -1.96 -24.92
CA LEU A 9 -31.05 -1.02 -23.99
C LEU A 9 -31.31 -1.38 -22.53
N THR A 10 -32.52 -1.87 -22.18
CA THR A 10 -32.82 -2.28 -20.80
C THR A 10 -32.09 -3.57 -20.40
N ALA A 11 -31.90 -4.52 -21.32
CA ALA A 11 -31.20 -5.78 -21.05
C ALA A 11 -29.71 -5.58 -20.73
N THR A 12 -29.07 -4.58 -21.36
CA THR A 12 -27.64 -4.30 -21.17
C THR A 12 -27.36 -3.65 -19.80
N ALA A 13 -28.29 -2.84 -19.29
CA ALA A 13 -28.17 -2.21 -17.97
C ALA A 13 -28.29 -3.21 -16.80
N VAL A 14 -29.05 -4.29 -16.97
CA VAL A 14 -29.22 -5.34 -15.94
C VAL A 14 -27.96 -6.21 -15.82
N CYS A 15 -27.28 -6.51 -16.93
CA CYS A 15 -26.01 -7.25 -16.89
C CYS A 15 -24.86 -6.45 -16.25
N ALA A 16 -24.87 -5.11 -16.33
CA ALA A 16 -23.84 -4.27 -15.72
C ALA A 16 -23.90 -4.25 -14.18
N MET A 17 -25.07 -4.46 -13.58
CA MET A 17 -25.22 -4.52 -12.11
C MET A 17 -24.77 -5.85 -11.50
N GLY A 18 -24.72 -6.93 -12.29
CA GLY A 18 -24.32 -8.27 -11.82
C GLY A 18 -22.80 -8.48 -11.69
N LEU A 19 -21.99 -7.53 -12.17
CA LEU A 19 -20.52 -7.61 -12.15
C LEU A 19 -19.88 -6.77 -11.05
N ALA A 20 -20.68 -6.08 -10.24
CA ALA A 20 -20.18 -5.40 -9.04
C ALA A 20 -19.91 -6.44 -7.95
N SER A 21 -18.73 -7.04 -7.98
CA SER A 21 -18.22 -7.84 -6.86
C SER A 21 -18.29 -7.00 -5.59
N VAL A 22 -19.13 -7.40 -4.63
CA VAL A 22 -19.17 -6.80 -3.31
C VAL A 22 -17.86 -7.19 -2.61
N THR A 23 -16.90 -6.26 -2.55
CA THR A 23 -15.66 -6.48 -1.80
C THR A 23 -16.00 -6.41 -0.32
N GLN A 24 -16.01 -7.56 0.37
CA GLN A 24 -16.22 -7.60 1.81
C GLN A 24 -14.91 -7.29 2.53
N ALA A 25 -14.98 -6.52 3.62
CA ALA A 25 -13.82 -6.27 4.46
C ALA A 25 -13.44 -7.56 5.22
N GLU A 26 -12.22 -8.04 5.01
CA GLU A 26 -11.69 -9.23 5.68
C GLU A 26 -10.99 -8.87 6.99
N THR A 27 -11.21 -9.68 8.03
CA THR A 27 -10.48 -9.54 9.30
C THR A 27 -9.26 -10.44 9.31
N PHE A 28 -8.08 -9.83 9.22
CA PHE A 28 -6.83 -10.55 9.43
C PHE A 28 -6.49 -10.59 10.93
N ARG A 29 -6.31 -11.80 11.48
CA ARG A 29 -5.84 -12.01 12.86
C ARG A 29 -4.42 -12.56 12.83
N TRP A 30 -3.52 -11.85 13.52
CA TRP A 30 -2.11 -12.21 13.61
C TRP A 30 -1.71 -12.46 15.06
N ALA A 31 -0.80 -13.41 15.28
CA ALA A 31 -0.22 -13.71 16.58
C ALA A 31 1.30 -13.87 16.42
N SER A 32 2.04 -13.40 17.42
CA SER A 32 3.50 -13.49 17.52
C SER A 32 3.88 -13.95 18.92
N THR A 33 5.00 -14.64 19.05
CA THR A 33 5.57 -15.02 20.35
C THR A 33 6.22 -13.84 21.08
N THR A 34 6.37 -12.70 20.40
CA THR A 34 7.05 -11.52 20.90
C THR A 34 6.24 -10.28 20.56
N ASP A 35 5.88 -9.53 21.58
CA ASP A 35 5.19 -8.24 21.44
C ASP A 35 6.18 -7.14 21.05
N PRO A 36 5.77 -6.16 20.22
CA PRO A 36 6.60 -5.00 19.94
C PRO A 36 6.81 -4.19 21.23
N GLN A 37 8.07 -4.05 21.64
CA GLN A 37 8.45 -3.37 22.89
C GLN A 37 8.37 -1.84 22.78
N THR A 38 8.30 -1.31 21.56
CA THR A 38 8.26 0.13 21.29
C THR A 38 7.59 0.39 19.95
N MET A 39 6.98 1.58 19.84
CA MET A 39 6.47 2.14 18.59
C MET A 39 7.43 3.16 17.97
N ASP A 40 8.52 3.52 18.66
CA ASP A 40 9.56 4.38 18.12
C ASP A 40 10.49 3.57 17.20
N PRO A 41 10.50 3.83 15.88
CA PRO A 41 11.33 3.10 14.92
C PRO A 41 12.83 3.27 15.15
N HIS A 42 13.26 4.22 15.97
CA HIS A 42 14.68 4.44 16.30
C HIS A 42 15.11 3.82 17.63
N ALA A 43 14.17 3.30 18.44
CA ALA A 43 14.47 2.79 19.78
C ALA A 43 14.88 1.31 19.82
N ALA A 44 14.66 0.54 18.75
CA ALA A 44 14.99 -0.87 18.69
C ALA A 44 15.35 -1.35 17.28
N ASN A 45 16.31 -2.25 17.17
CA ASN A 45 16.71 -2.91 15.92
C ASN A 45 16.61 -4.44 16.06
N VAL A 46 15.38 -4.93 16.29
CA VAL A 46 15.07 -6.36 16.40
C VAL A 46 13.94 -6.73 15.46
N ALA A 47 14.06 -7.88 14.78
CA ALA A 47 13.17 -8.27 13.69
C ALA A 47 11.67 -8.26 14.04
N PRO A 48 11.21 -8.72 15.22
CA PRO A 48 9.77 -8.69 15.56
C PRO A 48 9.21 -7.27 15.63
N VAL A 49 9.97 -6.33 16.22
CA VAL A 49 9.57 -4.92 16.33
C VAL A 49 9.55 -4.28 14.94
N THR A 50 10.62 -4.44 14.15
CA THR A 50 10.69 -3.88 12.80
C THR A 50 9.59 -4.42 11.88
N SER A 51 9.30 -5.73 11.97
CA SER A 51 8.23 -6.35 11.16
C SER A 51 6.84 -5.82 11.52
N PHE A 52 6.59 -5.56 12.81
CA PHE A 52 5.34 -4.94 13.24
C PHE A 52 5.25 -3.49 12.76
N LEU A 53 6.32 -2.70 12.95
CA LEU A 53 6.35 -1.28 12.61
C LEU A 53 6.21 -1.01 11.10
N ASN A 54 6.61 -1.95 10.24
CA ASN A 54 6.41 -1.86 8.79
C ASN A 54 4.92 -1.80 8.37
N ASN A 55 3.98 -2.15 9.27
CA ASN A 55 2.54 -1.97 9.03
C ASN A 55 2.04 -0.54 9.34
N VAL A 56 2.86 0.27 10.03
CA VAL A 56 2.50 1.60 10.53
C VAL A 56 3.32 2.69 9.84
N TYR A 57 4.62 2.44 9.65
CA TYR A 57 5.56 3.38 9.03
C TYR A 57 5.95 2.91 7.64
N GLU A 58 6.01 3.86 6.72
CA GLU A 58 6.44 3.62 5.35
C GLU A 58 7.78 4.32 5.08
N GLY A 59 8.78 3.54 4.66
CA GLY A 59 10.09 4.06 4.23
C GLY A 59 10.09 4.54 2.77
N LEU A 60 11.22 5.11 2.32
CA LEU A 60 11.42 5.52 0.92
C LEU A 60 11.32 4.31 -0.03
N VAL A 61 11.96 3.21 0.34
CA VAL A 61 11.94 1.92 -0.35
C VAL A 61 11.69 0.81 0.66
N ARG A 62 11.34 -0.39 0.19
CA ARG A 62 11.17 -1.56 1.05
C ARG A 62 11.73 -2.82 0.40
N ARG A 63 11.70 -3.93 1.14
CA ARG A 63 12.06 -5.25 0.63
C ARG A 63 10.83 -6.05 0.26
N ASP A 64 10.82 -6.66 -0.92
CA ASP A 64 9.77 -7.63 -1.31
C ASP A 64 10.06 -9.01 -0.69
N LYS A 65 9.17 -9.98 -0.91
CA LYS A 65 9.21 -11.36 -0.43
C LYS A 65 10.48 -12.10 -0.80
N ASP A 66 11.10 -11.74 -1.92
CA ASP A 66 12.38 -12.28 -2.39
C ASP A 66 13.59 -11.49 -1.86
N MET A 67 13.36 -10.52 -0.98
CA MET A 67 14.33 -9.59 -0.40
C MET A 67 14.93 -8.57 -1.38
N SER A 68 14.40 -8.48 -2.60
CA SER A 68 14.75 -7.41 -3.55
C SER A 68 14.26 -6.05 -3.06
N ILE A 69 14.92 -4.97 -3.49
CA ILE A 69 14.52 -3.61 -3.16
C ILE A 69 13.43 -3.16 -4.14
N GLU A 70 12.31 -2.69 -3.60
CA GLU A 70 11.16 -2.22 -4.39
C GLU A 70 10.66 -0.84 -3.95
N PRO A 71 9.91 -0.13 -4.82
CA PRO A 71 9.28 1.14 -4.50
C PRO A 71 8.36 1.06 -3.27
N SER A 72 8.39 2.11 -2.44
CA SER A 72 7.42 2.33 -1.37
C SER A 72 6.94 3.78 -1.42
N LEU A 73 7.35 4.65 -0.49
CA LEU A 73 7.02 6.08 -0.55
C LEU A 73 7.64 6.75 -1.78
N ALA A 74 8.85 6.34 -2.17
CA ALA A 74 9.50 6.75 -3.40
C ALA A 74 9.15 5.82 -4.56
N THR A 75 8.83 6.41 -5.72
CA THR A 75 8.52 5.70 -6.97
C THR A 75 9.75 5.49 -7.84
N ALA A 76 10.78 6.31 -7.67
CA ALA A 76 12.05 6.20 -8.37
C ALA A 76 13.17 6.78 -7.50
N TRP A 77 14.39 6.31 -7.74
CA TRP A 77 15.59 6.85 -7.13
C TRP A 77 16.79 6.74 -8.06
N THR A 78 17.69 7.70 -7.97
CA THR A 78 18.89 7.76 -8.82
C THR A 78 20.08 8.15 -7.96
N PRO A 79 21.22 7.45 -8.07
CA PRO A 79 22.44 7.85 -7.39
C PRO A 79 22.94 9.18 -7.96
N LEU A 80 23.54 10.00 -7.11
CA LEU A 80 24.20 11.24 -7.47
C LEU A 80 25.71 11.03 -7.39
N ASP A 81 26.44 11.46 -8.42
CA ASP A 81 27.89 11.32 -8.51
C ASP A 81 28.62 12.61 -8.09
N GLY A 82 29.88 12.49 -7.67
CA GLY A 82 30.77 13.61 -7.37
C GLY A 82 30.88 13.98 -5.89
N PRO A 83 31.32 15.21 -5.55
CA PRO A 83 31.53 15.64 -4.16
C PRO A 83 30.24 15.71 -3.33
N GLU A 84 29.07 15.70 -3.97
CA GLU A 84 27.74 15.58 -3.34
C GLU A 84 27.16 14.16 -3.54
N ALA A 85 27.96 13.13 -3.29
CA ALA A 85 27.53 11.74 -3.40
C ALA A 85 26.27 11.49 -2.55
N GLY A 86 25.23 10.95 -3.16
CA GLY A 86 23.94 10.79 -2.50
C GLY A 86 22.89 10.13 -3.38
N TRP A 87 21.62 10.26 -3.00
CA TRP A 87 20.49 9.71 -3.74
C TRP A 87 19.41 10.76 -3.92
N ARG A 88 18.87 10.86 -5.14
CA ARG A 88 17.68 11.64 -5.44
C ARG A 88 16.48 10.71 -5.52
N PHE A 89 15.47 10.96 -4.70
CA PHE A 89 14.22 10.19 -4.67
C PHE A 89 13.06 11.00 -5.27
N THR A 90 12.22 10.35 -6.05
CA THR A 90 10.92 10.88 -6.51
C THR A 90 9.82 10.28 -5.66
N LEU A 91 9.07 11.11 -4.94
CA LEU A 91 8.03 10.65 -4.01
C LEU A 91 6.66 10.53 -4.69
N ARG A 92 5.83 9.60 -4.23
CA ARG A 92 4.40 9.54 -4.59
C ARG A 92 3.72 10.86 -4.27
N GLN A 93 2.82 11.29 -5.16
CA GLN A 93 2.06 12.52 -4.97
C GLN A 93 0.86 12.30 -4.05
N GLY A 94 0.43 13.34 -3.34
CA GLY A 94 -0.78 13.31 -2.51
C GLY A 94 -0.66 12.48 -1.23
N VAL A 95 0.55 12.15 -0.78
CA VAL A 95 0.76 11.39 0.46
C VAL A 95 0.34 12.23 1.67
N THR A 96 -0.47 11.65 2.54
CA THR A 96 -0.90 12.24 3.81
C THR A 96 -0.43 11.38 4.98
N LEU A 97 -0.13 12.02 6.10
CA LEU A 97 0.21 11.32 7.34
C LEU A 97 -1.03 11.12 8.20
N THR A 98 -1.15 9.96 8.83
CA THR A 98 -2.16 9.72 9.86
C THR A 98 -1.84 10.58 11.06
N ARG A 99 -2.79 11.39 11.52
CA ARG A 99 -2.66 12.14 12.77
C ARG A 99 -3.00 11.22 13.94
N ALA A 100 -2.19 11.26 14.99
CA ALA A 100 -2.61 10.72 16.28
C ALA A 100 -3.82 11.53 16.77
N ARG A 101 -4.90 10.85 17.14
CA ARG A 101 -6.02 11.46 17.88
C ARG A 101 -5.71 11.46 19.36
#